data_AF-F0IK87-F1
#
_entry.id   AF-F0IK87-F1
#
_cell.length_a   1.000
_cell.length_b   1.000
_cell.length_c   1.000
_cell.angle_alpha   90.00
_cell.angle_beta   90.00
_cell.angle_gamma   90.00
#
_symmetry.space_group_name_H-M   'P 1'
#
loop_
_entity.id
_entity.type
_entity.pdbx_description
1 polymer ?
#
loop_
_entity_poly.entity_id
_entity_poly.type
_entity_poly.pdbx_seq_one_letter_code
_entity_poly.pdbx_strand_id
1 'polypeptide(L)'
;MSKNEYSIIKDFLDKDDSLFDTLTITIGLIGIKDNSDNPSQKYKVSKIEASTEGKNEKFLKIRNFIEELNEEVSNELNTGFKKSDKNSGWSVFFLIKECIQILSRDDFNFNYYRGQRIGKWKTVPSAFRDFMNIRGDIYHDKFEDIYKEIHRKFPEKIRYIEFPQMEVSDECSTIMYARGQQLALLQHYELYTPLLDITSNPFVALLFMINGELDDPKLEFYDISNTILFMEPEKTKLNNRILAQKGAFLNFEMLLSKVEKNTSLIDELKKENNTMQIPRVALEIKYLEEDTKAESEKEAKINKKLEENEEAKQLVNSVGNLNIDSNRKNVFQDVQKKLRTKLAEFKYFEDDLFPDFEDFLKNRMKLFKE
;
A
#
# COMPACT_ATOMS: atom_id res chain seq x y z
N MET A 1 -26.07 9.46 -9.14
CA MET A 1 -26.26 8.02 -8.79
C MET A 1 -27.39 7.85 -7.78
N SER A 2 -28.08 6.72 -7.84
CA SER A 2 -29.09 6.28 -6.87
C SER A 2 -28.46 5.49 -5.73
N LYS A 3 -29.18 5.37 -4.61
CA LYS A 3 -28.79 4.49 -3.49
C LYS A 3 -28.49 3.06 -3.97
N ASN A 4 -29.33 2.53 -4.86
CA ASN A 4 -29.20 1.16 -5.38
C ASN A 4 -27.86 0.93 -6.12
N GLU A 5 -27.35 1.95 -6.82
CA GLU A 5 -26.10 1.87 -7.58
C GLU A 5 -24.87 1.73 -6.68
N TYR A 6 -24.78 2.49 -5.59
CA TYR A 6 -23.69 2.35 -4.61
C TYR A 6 -23.74 1.00 -3.88
N SER A 7 -24.94 0.49 -3.57
CA SER A 7 -25.09 -0.84 -2.99
C SER A 7 -24.59 -1.94 -3.93
N ILE A 8 -24.83 -1.83 -5.25
CA ILE A 8 -24.31 -2.77 -6.25
C ILE A 8 -22.77 -2.79 -6.24
N ILE A 9 -22.13 -1.62 -6.20
CA ILE A 9 -20.66 -1.52 -6.13
C ILE A 9 -20.16 -2.14 -4.81
N LYS A 10 -20.77 -1.78 -3.67
CA LYS A 10 -20.40 -2.33 -2.36
C LYS A 10 -20.49 -3.86 -2.33
N ASP A 11 -21.60 -4.41 -2.80
CA ASP A 11 -21.82 -5.85 -2.88
C ASP A 11 -20.75 -6.56 -3.73
N PHE A 12 -20.34 -5.94 -4.84
CA PHE A 12 -19.25 -6.46 -5.68
C PHE A 12 -17.91 -6.47 -4.92
N LEU A 13 -17.57 -5.38 -4.23
CA LEU A 13 -16.32 -5.25 -3.48
C LEU A 13 -16.24 -6.12 -2.22
N ASP A 14 -17.37 -6.51 -1.65
CA ASP A 14 -17.41 -7.35 -0.45
C ASP A 14 -17.33 -8.85 -0.77
N LYS A 15 -17.85 -9.26 -1.92
CA LYS A 15 -17.96 -10.66 -2.31
C LYS A 15 -16.68 -11.20 -2.96
N ASP A 16 -15.94 -10.36 -3.68
CA ASP A 16 -14.77 -10.80 -4.44
C ASP A 16 -13.65 -9.75 -4.43
N ASP A 17 -12.37 -10.17 -4.37
CA ASP A 17 -11.22 -9.32 -4.76
C ASP A 17 -11.07 -9.31 -6.31
N SER A 18 -12.20 -9.36 -7.02
CA SER A 18 -12.30 -9.59 -8.47
C SER A 18 -11.83 -8.41 -9.31
N LEU A 19 -11.69 -7.21 -8.72
CA LEU A 19 -11.19 -6.06 -9.46
C LEU A 19 -9.72 -6.21 -9.86
N PHE A 20 -8.92 -6.88 -9.03
CA PHE A 20 -7.47 -6.94 -9.20
C PHE A 20 -7.02 -8.36 -9.52
N ASP A 21 -6.23 -8.51 -10.59
CA ASP A 21 -5.45 -9.72 -10.81
C ASP A 21 -4.12 -9.54 -10.09
N THR A 22 -3.89 -10.28 -9.01
CA THR A 22 -2.83 -9.94 -8.04
C THR A 22 -1.72 -10.97 -8.01
N LEU A 23 -0.49 -10.48 -8.10
CA LEU A 23 0.72 -11.21 -7.73
C LEU A 23 1.24 -10.65 -6.39
N THR A 24 1.44 -11.50 -5.40
CA THR A 24 1.98 -11.10 -4.10
C THR A 24 3.47 -11.42 -4.03
N ILE A 25 4.29 -10.43 -3.68
CA ILE A 25 5.72 -10.61 -3.41
C ILE A 25 5.93 -10.39 -1.91
N THR A 26 6.53 -11.34 -1.22
CA THR A 26 6.77 -11.26 0.23
C THR A 26 8.26 -11.10 0.52
N ILE A 27 8.63 -10.02 1.20
CA ILE A 27 9.94 -9.87 1.84
C ILE A 27 9.84 -10.40 3.27
N GLY A 28 10.51 -11.52 3.53
CA GLY A 28 10.50 -12.19 4.83
C GLY A 28 11.57 -11.67 5.77
N LEU A 29 11.17 -11.17 6.94
CA LEU A 29 12.07 -10.64 7.97
C LEU A 29 12.17 -11.57 9.17
N ILE A 30 13.39 -11.83 9.61
CA ILE A 30 13.69 -12.52 10.86
C ILE A 30 14.24 -11.50 11.86
N GLY A 31 13.75 -11.54 13.11
CA GLY A 31 14.29 -10.70 14.19
C GLY A 31 15.63 -11.24 14.67
N ILE A 32 16.60 -10.36 14.87
CA ILE A 32 17.93 -10.72 15.40
C ILE A 32 18.19 -10.02 16.73
N LYS A 33 18.83 -10.72 17.67
CA LYS A 33 19.31 -10.14 18.92
C LYS A 33 20.76 -9.71 18.72
N ASP A 34 20.98 -8.43 18.48
CA ASP A 34 22.33 -7.87 18.52
C ASP A 34 22.76 -7.76 20.00
N ASN A 35 23.76 -8.54 20.39
CA ASN A 35 24.35 -8.53 21.74
C ASN A 35 25.40 -7.43 21.92
N SER A 36 25.55 -6.52 20.95
CA SER A 36 26.39 -5.34 21.11
C SER A 36 25.67 -4.22 21.85
N ASP A 37 26.41 -3.39 22.59
CA ASP A 37 25.90 -2.23 23.34
C ASP A 37 25.21 -1.16 22.46
N ASN A 38 25.19 -1.35 21.13
CA ASN A 38 24.53 -0.43 20.20
C ASN A 38 24.02 -1.16 18.92
N PRO A 39 22.86 -1.84 18.98
CA PRO A 39 22.31 -2.58 17.85
C PRO A 39 22.02 -1.68 16.64
N SER A 40 22.82 -1.81 15.58
CA SER A 40 22.60 -1.04 14.34
C SER A 40 21.46 -1.61 13.48
N GLN A 41 21.06 -2.86 13.73
CA GLN A 41 20.07 -3.57 12.95
C GLN A 41 19.32 -4.60 13.77
N LYS A 42 17.98 -4.53 13.76
CA LYS A 42 17.12 -5.42 14.55
C LYS A 42 16.56 -6.61 13.77
N TYR A 43 16.80 -6.66 12.45
CA TYR A 43 16.28 -7.70 11.58
C TYR A 43 17.30 -8.14 10.52
N LYS A 44 17.12 -9.36 10.02
CA LYS A 44 17.74 -9.87 8.79
C LYS A 44 16.65 -10.14 7.77
N VAL A 45 16.90 -9.82 6.49
CA VAL A 45 16.05 -10.32 5.40
C VAL A 45 16.40 -11.78 5.15
N SER A 46 15.43 -12.67 5.32
CA SER A 46 15.63 -14.11 5.17
C SER A 46 15.41 -14.59 3.75
N LYS A 47 14.39 -14.04 3.08
CA LYS A 47 13.97 -14.47 1.75
C LYS A 47 13.12 -13.39 1.08
N ILE A 48 13.01 -13.49 -0.24
CA ILE A 48 11.99 -12.82 -1.03
C ILE A 48 11.32 -13.87 -1.92
N GLU A 49 9.98 -13.88 -1.97
CA GLU A 49 9.26 -14.90 -2.74
C GLU A 49 8.03 -14.30 -3.42
N ALA A 50 7.67 -14.84 -4.57
CA ALA A 50 6.47 -14.46 -5.31
C ALA A 50 5.41 -15.56 -5.23
N SER A 51 4.15 -15.20 -5.07
CA SER A 51 3.03 -16.13 -5.04
C SER A 51 2.81 -16.79 -6.40
N THR A 52 2.21 -17.97 -6.40
CA THR A 52 1.75 -18.65 -7.62
C THR A 52 0.43 -18.09 -8.14
N GLU A 53 -0.27 -17.31 -7.32
CA GLU A 53 -1.50 -16.59 -7.66
C GLU A 53 -1.27 -15.53 -8.75
N GLY A 54 -2.35 -15.19 -9.44
CA GLY A 54 -2.38 -14.20 -10.51
C GLY A 54 -2.23 -14.81 -11.90
N LYS A 55 -3.05 -14.35 -12.85
CA LYS A 55 -3.18 -14.89 -14.22
C LYS A 55 -2.48 -14.06 -15.28
N ASN A 56 -2.11 -12.82 -14.98
CA ASN A 56 -1.50 -11.91 -15.93
C ASN A 56 -0.20 -12.48 -16.50
N GLU A 57 -0.03 -12.41 -17.82
CA GLU A 57 1.13 -12.96 -18.53
C GLU A 57 2.47 -12.38 -18.03
N LYS A 58 2.46 -11.12 -17.57
CA LYS A 58 3.63 -10.45 -17.01
C LYS A 58 4.13 -11.12 -15.73
N PHE A 59 3.25 -11.75 -14.95
CA PHE A 59 3.58 -12.32 -13.65
C PHE A 59 4.57 -13.48 -13.75
N LEU A 60 4.57 -14.25 -14.84
CA LEU A 60 5.56 -15.31 -15.02
C LEU A 60 6.99 -14.75 -15.05
N LYS A 61 7.22 -13.66 -15.79
CA LYS A 61 8.54 -13.02 -15.87
C LYS A 61 8.93 -12.38 -14.53
N ILE A 62 7.96 -11.79 -13.82
CA ILE A 62 8.20 -11.21 -12.49
C ILE A 62 8.60 -12.30 -11.49
N ARG A 63 7.94 -13.47 -11.51
CA ARG A 63 8.31 -14.61 -10.65
C ARG A 63 9.75 -15.05 -10.88
N ASN A 64 10.16 -15.23 -12.14
CA ASN A 64 11.54 -15.60 -12.47
C ASN A 64 12.56 -14.58 -11.95
N PHE A 65 12.27 -13.27 -12.09
CA PHE A 65 13.13 -12.23 -11.52
C PHE A 65 13.22 -12.32 -9.99
N ILE A 66 12.09 -12.57 -9.31
CA ILE A 66 12.08 -12.70 -7.85
C ILE A 66 12.82 -13.96 -7.40
N GLU A 67 12.77 -15.05 -8.15
CA GLU A 67 13.57 -16.25 -7.91
C GLU A 67 15.08 -15.95 -7.99
N GLU A 68 15.53 -15.28 -9.05
CA GLU A 68 16.93 -14.83 -9.21
C GLU A 68 17.35 -13.91 -8.05
N LEU A 69 16.51 -12.93 -7.70
CA LEU A 69 16.78 -12.01 -6.58
C LEU A 69 16.83 -12.76 -5.23
N ASN A 70 16.04 -13.82 -5.06
CA ASN A 70 16.06 -14.64 -3.86
C ASN A 70 17.34 -15.46 -3.71
N GLU A 71 17.92 -15.94 -4.81
CA GLU A 71 19.25 -16.56 -4.81
C GLU A 71 20.33 -15.58 -4.31
N GLU A 72 20.25 -14.30 -4.72
CA GLU A 72 21.15 -13.26 -4.25
C GLU A 72 20.95 -12.91 -2.77
N VAL A 73 19.71 -12.89 -2.30
CA VAL A 73 19.36 -12.65 -0.88
C VAL A 73 19.87 -13.79 0.01
N SER A 74 19.80 -15.02 -0.49
CA SER A 74 20.21 -16.22 0.25
C SER A 74 21.73 -16.42 0.30
N ASN A 75 22.50 -15.68 -0.51
CA ASN A 75 23.95 -15.81 -0.57
C ASN A 75 24.62 -15.14 0.64
N GLU A 76 25.18 -15.97 1.55
CA GLU A 76 25.87 -15.50 2.77
C GLU A 76 27.10 -14.62 2.50
N LEU A 77 27.69 -14.71 1.30
CA LEU A 77 28.80 -13.85 0.87
C LEU A 77 28.33 -12.50 0.32
N ASN A 78 27.04 -12.37 -0.01
CA ASN A 78 26.43 -11.15 -0.51
C ASN A 78 25.94 -10.28 0.65
N THR A 79 26.81 -9.39 1.12
CA THR A 79 26.56 -8.49 2.27
C THR A 79 25.79 -7.23 1.91
N GLY A 80 25.34 -7.07 0.66
CA GLY A 80 24.83 -5.79 0.20
C GLY A 80 25.91 -4.69 0.20
N PHE A 81 25.49 -3.43 0.10
CA PHE A 81 26.29 -2.28 -0.34
C PHE A 81 27.35 -1.80 0.69
N LYS A 82 28.39 -2.62 0.96
CA LYS A 82 29.80 -2.26 1.30
C LYS A 82 30.55 -3.47 1.87
N LYS A 83 31.72 -3.81 1.28
CA LYS A 83 32.65 -4.85 1.78
C LYS A 83 33.13 -4.63 3.24
N SER A 84 32.99 -3.43 3.80
CA SER A 84 33.34 -3.12 5.19
C SER A 84 32.30 -3.60 6.20
N ASP A 85 31.06 -3.81 5.77
CA ASP A 85 29.94 -4.15 6.65
C ASP A 85 29.73 -5.66 6.58
N LYS A 86 30.73 -6.42 7.04
CA LYS A 86 30.57 -7.86 7.22
C LYS A 86 29.36 -8.09 8.15
N ASN A 87 28.36 -8.84 7.67
CA ASN A 87 27.12 -9.24 8.36
C ASN A 87 25.89 -8.31 8.26
N SER A 88 25.88 -7.24 7.43
CA SER A 88 24.69 -6.35 7.36
C SER A 88 23.55 -6.86 6.46
N GLY A 89 23.84 -7.74 5.49
CA GLY A 89 22.86 -8.37 4.61
C GLY A 89 22.04 -7.37 3.76
N TRP A 90 21.03 -7.87 3.05
CA TRP A 90 20.12 -7.01 2.28
C TRP A 90 19.27 -6.11 3.19
N SER A 91 19.13 -4.84 2.81
CA SER A 91 18.17 -3.93 3.45
C SER A 91 16.82 -3.97 2.72
N VAL A 92 15.72 -3.81 3.46
CA VAL A 92 14.36 -3.71 2.92
C VAL A 92 14.25 -2.60 1.86
N PHE A 93 14.88 -1.44 2.08
CA PHE A 93 14.84 -0.34 1.12
C PHE A 93 15.42 -0.73 -0.25
N PHE A 94 16.55 -1.45 -0.26
CA PHE A 94 17.19 -1.85 -1.50
C PHE A 94 16.36 -2.89 -2.25
N LEU A 95 15.77 -3.86 -1.56
CA LEU A 95 14.87 -4.82 -2.21
C LEU A 95 13.62 -4.16 -2.80
N ILE A 96 13.01 -3.22 -2.07
CA ILE A 96 11.91 -2.41 -2.60
C ILE A 96 12.36 -1.65 -3.84
N LYS A 97 13.56 -1.05 -3.81
CA LYS A 97 14.11 -0.29 -4.93
C LYS A 97 14.33 -1.18 -6.17
N GLU A 98 14.90 -2.37 -6.00
CA GLU A 98 15.06 -3.33 -7.11
C GLU A 98 13.69 -3.73 -7.69
N CYS A 99 12.71 -4.02 -6.82
CA CYS A 99 11.33 -4.30 -7.26
C CYS A 99 10.75 -3.13 -8.07
N ILE A 100 10.87 -1.88 -7.60
CA ILE A 100 10.44 -0.69 -8.36
C ILE A 100 11.16 -0.64 -9.71
N GLN A 101 12.48 -0.80 -9.73
CA GLN A 101 13.27 -0.69 -10.96
C GLN A 101 12.92 -1.74 -12.02
N ILE A 102 12.46 -2.93 -11.63
CA ILE A 102 11.96 -3.95 -12.56
C ILE A 102 10.51 -3.67 -12.94
N LEU A 103 9.62 -3.54 -11.96
CA LEU A 103 8.18 -3.48 -12.18
C LEU A 103 7.75 -2.25 -12.99
N SER A 104 8.49 -1.14 -12.88
CA SER A 104 8.21 0.11 -13.60
C SER A 104 8.75 0.14 -15.04
N ARG A 105 9.51 -0.87 -15.49
CA ARG A 105 10.02 -0.92 -16.87
C ARG A 105 8.89 -1.01 -17.88
N ASP A 106 9.15 -0.55 -19.11
CA ASP A 106 8.14 -0.46 -20.17
C ASP A 106 7.49 -1.82 -20.52
N ASP A 107 8.18 -2.93 -20.30
CA ASP A 107 7.65 -4.28 -20.52
C ASP A 107 6.64 -4.72 -19.45
N PHE A 108 6.68 -4.12 -18.26
CA PHE A 108 5.81 -4.43 -17.13
C PHE A 108 4.78 -3.33 -16.85
N ASN A 109 5.18 -2.06 -16.96
CA ASN A 109 4.35 -0.85 -16.85
C ASN A 109 3.58 -0.67 -15.52
N PHE A 110 4.09 -1.20 -14.41
CA PHE A 110 3.51 -0.94 -13.09
C PHE A 110 3.99 0.41 -12.55
N ASN A 111 3.38 1.49 -13.03
CA ASN A 111 3.85 2.86 -12.83
C ASN A 111 3.02 3.70 -11.85
N TYR A 112 2.03 3.09 -11.19
CA TYR A 112 1.28 3.71 -10.11
C TYR A 112 1.36 2.87 -8.84
N TYR A 113 1.33 3.53 -7.70
CA TYR A 113 1.67 2.94 -6.42
C TYR A 113 0.69 3.36 -5.32
N ARG A 114 0.53 2.50 -4.32
CA ARG A 114 -0.19 2.79 -3.08
C ARG A 114 0.50 2.14 -1.90
N GLY A 115 0.79 2.92 -0.86
CA GLY A 115 1.37 2.40 0.37
C GLY A 115 0.32 2.18 1.45
N GLN A 116 0.38 1.05 2.14
CA GLN A 116 -0.49 0.76 3.27
C GLN A 116 0.34 0.25 4.45
N ARG A 117 0.24 0.92 5.60
CA ARG A 117 0.99 0.55 6.81
C ARG A 117 0.51 -0.74 7.47
N ILE A 118 -0.74 -1.12 7.22
CA ILE A 118 -1.39 -2.30 7.77
C ILE A 118 -1.83 -3.19 6.60
N GLY A 119 -1.18 -4.35 6.42
CA GLY A 119 -1.37 -5.21 5.24
C GLY A 119 -2.79 -5.76 5.10
N LYS A 120 -3.45 -6.06 6.22
CA LYS A 120 -4.84 -6.58 6.28
C LYS A 120 -5.91 -5.58 5.82
N TRP A 121 -5.56 -4.32 5.58
CA TRP A 121 -6.52 -3.36 5.09
C TRP A 121 -6.96 -3.68 3.67
N LYS A 122 -8.27 -3.74 3.45
CA LYS A 122 -8.85 -3.87 2.12
C LYS A 122 -8.52 -2.64 1.27
N THR A 123 -8.21 -2.90 0.01
CA THR A 123 -7.89 -1.90 -1.02
C THR A 123 -9.17 -1.41 -1.68
N VAL A 124 -10.00 -0.75 -0.87
CA VAL A 124 -11.30 -0.20 -1.26
C VAL A 124 -11.37 1.30 -0.92
N PRO A 125 -12.08 2.11 -1.73
CA PRO A 125 -12.32 3.52 -1.42
C PRO A 125 -13.03 3.70 -0.08
N SER A 126 -12.80 4.84 0.56
CA SER A 126 -13.37 5.15 1.87
C SER A 126 -14.89 5.19 1.88
N ALA A 127 -15.55 5.59 0.77
CA ALA A 127 -17.01 5.58 0.69
C ALA A 127 -17.62 4.18 0.87
N PHE A 128 -16.92 3.12 0.48
CA PHE A 128 -17.42 1.74 0.51
C PHE A 128 -16.97 0.95 1.75
N ARG A 129 -16.31 1.61 2.70
CA ARG A 129 -16.02 1.02 4.01
C ARG A 129 -17.28 1.00 4.88
N ASP A 130 -17.27 0.15 5.90
CA ASP A 130 -18.42 -0.09 6.78
C ASP A 130 -18.59 1.04 7.82
N PHE A 131 -18.73 2.28 7.33
CA PHE A 131 -19.02 3.45 8.14
C PHE A 131 -20.52 3.61 8.31
N MET A 132 -20.93 3.84 9.55
CA MET A 132 -22.31 4.17 9.91
C MET A 132 -22.34 5.49 10.68
N ASN A 133 -23.39 6.28 10.45
CA ASN A 133 -23.64 7.47 11.27
C ASN A 133 -24.28 7.08 12.62
N ILE A 134 -24.45 8.07 13.51
CA ILE A 134 -25.08 7.90 14.83
C ILE A 134 -26.54 7.39 14.78
N ARG A 135 -27.18 7.44 13.61
CA ARG A 135 -28.56 6.98 13.37
C ARG A 135 -28.62 5.56 12.79
N GLY A 136 -27.46 4.94 12.53
CA GLY A 136 -27.35 3.64 11.88
C GLY A 136 -27.49 3.67 10.35
N ASP A 137 -27.47 4.86 9.71
CA ASP A 137 -27.42 4.92 8.25
C ASP A 137 -26.01 4.55 7.77
N ILE A 138 -25.95 3.68 6.76
CA ILE A 138 -24.70 3.28 6.11
C ILE A 138 -24.21 4.41 5.18
N TYR A 139 -22.91 4.70 5.19
CA TYR A 139 -22.34 5.87 4.53
C TYR A 139 -22.55 5.89 3.01
N HIS A 140 -22.25 4.80 2.29
CA HIS A 140 -22.36 4.75 0.83
C HIS A 140 -23.80 5.01 0.35
N ASP A 141 -24.82 4.60 1.11
CA ASP A 141 -26.23 4.86 0.80
C ASP A 141 -26.61 6.35 0.86
N LYS A 142 -25.82 7.15 1.60
CA LYS A 142 -26.06 8.59 1.81
C LYS A 142 -25.10 9.47 1.03
N PHE A 143 -24.08 8.90 0.39
CA PHE A 143 -23.00 9.66 -0.23
C PHE A 143 -23.52 10.66 -1.28
N GLU A 144 -24.48 10.26 -2.14
CA GLU A 144 -25.02 11.18 -3.15
C GLU A 144 -25.76 12.38 -2.52
N ASP A 145 -26.52 12.14 -1.45
CA ASP A 145 -27.25 13.19 -0.73
C ASP A 145 -26.28 14.15 -0.05
N ILE A 146 -25.21 13.62 0.55
CA ILE A 146 -24.12 14.41 1.13
C ILE A 146 -23.45 15.28 0.06
N TYR A 147 -23.13 14.71 -1.10
CA TYR A 147 -22.52 15.46 -2.20
C TYR A 147 -23.43 16.60 -2.70
N LYS A 148 -24.73 16.33 -2.89
CA LYS A 148 -25.73 17.35 -3.23
C LYS A 148 -25.84 18.43 -2.15
N GLU A 149 -25.82 18.05 -0.88
CA GLU A 149 -25.87 18.98 0.25
C GLU A 149 -24.64 19.89 0.29
N ILE A 150 -23.44 19.35 0.11
CA ILE A 150 -22.20 20.12 0.06
C ILE A 150 -22.25 21.15 -1.06
N HIS A 151 -22.68 20.76 -2.27
CA HIS A 151 -22.85 21.68 -3.39
C HIS A 151 -23.86 22.79 -3.08
N ARG A 152 -24.99 22.48 -2.43
CA ARG A 152 -25.98 23.50 -2.03
C ARG A 152 -25.43 24.51 -1.02
N LYS A 153 -24.57 24.05 -0.10
CA LYS A 153 -23.96 24.89 0.94
C LYS A 153 -22.75 25.69 0.45
N PHE A 154 -21.97 25.13 -0.46
CA PHE A 154 -20.71 25.70 -0.95
C PHE A 154 -20.61 25.62 -2.49
N PRO A 155 -21.58 26.19 -3.24
CA PRO A 155 -21.65 26.07 -4.69
C PRO A 155 -20.45 26.72 -5.41
N GLU A 156 -19.77 27.65 -4.75
CA GLU A 156 -18.57 28.33 -5.24
C GLU A 156 -17.29 27.48 -5.16
N LYS A 157 -17.29 26.43 -4.32
CA LYS A 157 -16.13 25.54 -4.12
C LYS A 157 -16.29 24.20 -4.82
N ILE A 158 -17.49 23.64 -4.78
CA ILE A 158 -17.79 22.31 -5.31
C ILE A 158 -19.00 22.40 -6.22
N ARG A 159 -18.84 21.90 -7.44
CA ARG A 159 -19.95 21.69 -8.37
C ARG A 159 -20.49 20.27 -8.21
N TYR A 160 -21.79 20.10 -8.08
CA TYR A 160 -22.40 18.77 -8.23
C TYR A 160 -22.49 18.41 -9.71
N ILE A 161 -22.01 17.22 -10.06
CA ILE A 161 -22.13 16.65 -11.41
C ILE A 161 -22.78 15.30 -11.25
N GLU A 162 -23.94 15.10 -11.85
CA GLU A 162 -24.66 13.84 -11.79
C GLU A 162 -23.90 12.74 -12.54
N PHE A 163 -23.92 11.54 -11.98
CA PHE A 163 -23.35 10.37 -12.67
C PHE A 163 -24.18 10.04 -13.91
N PRO A 164 -23.56 9.89 -15.10
CA PRO A 164 -24.29 9.67 -16.33
C PRO A 164 -24.94 8.28 -16.35
N GLN A 165 -26.18 8.19 -16.81
CA GLN A 165 -26.92 6.93 -16.98
C GLN A 165 -26.91 6.41 -18.44
N MET A 166 -25.98 6.89 -19.25
CA MET A 166 -25.85 6.53 -20.68
C MET A 166 -24.73 5.52 -20.92
N GLU A 167 -24.72 4.90 -22.11
CA GLU A 167 -23.60 4.04 -22.54
C GLU A 167 -22.29 4.83 -22.61
N VAL A 168 -21.15 4.16 -22.44
CA VAL A 168 -19.84 4.82 -22.52
C VAL A 168 -19.65 5.36 -23.94
N SER A 169 -19.48 6.67 -23.99
CA SER A 169 -19.24 7.49 -25.17
C SER A 169 -18.24 8.58 -24.80
N ASP A 170 -17.77 9.36 -25.77
CA ASP A 170 -16.90 10.52 -25.51
C ASP A 170 -17.58 11.54 -24.58
N GLU A 171 -18.90 11.74 -24.72
CA GLU A 171 -19.70 12.61 -23.86
C GLU A 171 -19.81 12.05 -22.44
N CYS A 172 -20.14 10.76 -22.31
CA CYS A 172 -20.21 10.08 -21.02
C CYS A 172 -18.86 10.18 -20.29
N SER A 173 -17.76 9.87 -20.99
CA SER A 173 -16.41 9.92 -20.44
C SER A 173 -16.05 11.34 -19.97
N THR A 174 -16.45 12.36 -20.72
CA THR A 174 -16.26 13.78 -20.34
C THR A 174 -17.01 14.13 -19.05
N ILE A 175 -18.28 13.70 -18.92
CA ILE A 175 -19.08 13.92 -17.70
C ILE A 175 -18.48 13.18 -16.51
N MET A 176 -18.09 11.91 -16.71
CA MET A 176 -17.48 11.08 -15.66
C MET A 176 -16.14 11.65 -15.19
N TYR A 177 -15.30 12.12 -16.11
CA TYR A 177 -14.06 12.79 -15.78
C TYR A 177 -14.33 14.06 -14.96
N ALA A 178 -15.25 14.92 -15.44
CA ALA A 178 -15.63 16.14 -14.73
C ALA A 178 -16.19 15.83 -13.32
N ARG A 179 -16.99 14.77 -13.16
CA ARG A 179 -17.47 14.32 -11.85
C ARG A 179 -16.31 13.85 -10.97
N GLY A 180 -15.42 13.02 -11.50
CA GLY A 180 -14.19 12.58 -10.84
C GLY A 180 -13.34 13.74 -10.32
N GLN A 181 -13.25 14.84 -11.07
CA GLN A 181 -12.55 16.06 -10.63
C GLN A 181 -13.13 16.65 -9.35
N GLN A 182 -14.45 16.69 -9.25
CA GLN A 182 -15.13 17.21 -8.06
C GLN A 182 -14.97 16.24 -6.88
N LEU A 183 -15.02 14.93 -7.13
CA LEU A 183 -14.75 13.91 -6.12
C LEU A 183 -13.31 13.97 -5.60
N ALA A 184 -12.33 14.19 -6.47
CA ALA A 184 -10.93 14.37 -6.09
C ALA A 184 -10.77 15.59 -5.16
N LEU A 185 -11.44 16.70 -5.48
CA LEU A 185 -11.44 17.89 -4.65
C LEU A 185 -12.15 17.67 -3.30
N LEU A 186 -13.24 16.89 -3.27
CA LEU A 186 -13.89 16.50 -2.02
C LEU A 186 -12.98 15.61 -1.14
N GLN A 187 -12.27 14.66 -1.74
CA GLN A 187 -11.33 13.79 -1.02
C GLN A 187 -10.11 14.54 -0.52
N HIS A 188 -9.67 15.57 -1.24
CA HIS A 188 -8.66 16.52 -0.76
C HIS A 188 -9.07 17.15 0.58
N TYR A 189 -10.36 17.50 0.73
CA TYR A 189 -10.95 17.94 1.99
C TYR A 189 -11.37 16.80 2.94
N GLU A 190 -10.77 15.62 2.77
CA GLU A 190 -10.97 14.43 3.61
C GLU A 190 -12.37 13.82 3.59
N LEU A 191 -13.25 14.21 2.64
CA LEU A 191 -14.51 13.51 2.45
C LEU A 191 -14.26 12.08 1.97
N TYR A 192 -15.00 11.13 2.50
CA TYR A 192 -14.93 9.74 2.04
C TYR A 192 -15.61 9.61 0.67
N THR A 193 -14.81 9.47 -0.38
CA THR A 193 -15.33 9.39 -1.76
C THR A 193 -15.20 7.97 -2.33
N PRO A 194 -15.85 7.70 -3.48
CA PRO A 194 -15.68 6.49 -4.27
C PRO A 194 -14.32 6.36 -4.98
N LEU A 195 -13.37 7.26 -4.73
CA LEU A 195 -12.06 7.23 -5.37
C LEU A 195 -11.04 6.51 -4.48
N LEU A 196 -10.25 5.63 -5.07
CA LEU A 196 -9.07 5.05 -4.43
C LEU A 196 -7.83 5.87 -4.81
N ASP A 197 -7.14 6.42 -3.82
CA ASP A 197 -5.91 7.20 -4.04
C ASP A 197 -4.73 6.31 -4.46
N ILE A 198 -4.07 6.69 -5.55
CA ILE A 198 -2.81 6.11 -6.02
C ILE A 198 -1.87 7.27 -6.36
N THR A 199 -0.59 6.99 -6.52
CA THR A 199 0.41 8.00 -6.89
C THR A 199 1.29 7.49 -8.00
N SER A 200 1.73 8.36 -8.91
CA SER A 200 2.76 8.04 -9.91
C SER A 200 4.18 8.05 -9.31
N ASN A 201 4.33 8.26 -8.00
CA ASN A 201 5.62 8.32 -7.33
C ASN A 201 5.77 7.22 -6.26
N PRO A 202 6.69 6.25 -6.44
CA PRO A 202 6.85 5.16 -5.49
C PRO A 202 7.34 5.65 -4.13
N PHE A 203 8.11 6.74 -4.06
CA PHE A 203 8.58 7.30 -2.80
C PHE A 203 7.46 8.00 -2.01
N VAL A 204 6.48 8.58 -2.69
CA VAL A 204 5.27 9.10 -2.03
C VAL A 204 4.44 7.95 -1.45
N ALA A 205 4.27 6.87 -2.21
CA ALA A 205 3.59 5.67 -1.69
C ALA A 205 4.33 5.08 -0.48
N LEU A 206 5.66 5.04 -0.50
CA LEU A 206 6.45 4.60 0.65
C LEU A 206 6.28 5.52 1.88
N LEU A 207 6.19 6.84 1.70
CA LEU A 207 5.89 7.76 2.80
C LEU A 207 4.52 7.43 3.43
N PHE A 208 3.49 7.15 2.62
CA PHE A 208 2.19 6.71 3.14
C PHE A 208 2.25 5.35 3.85
N MET A 209 3.02 4.40 3.29
CA MET A 209 3.23 3.08 3.88
C MET A 209 3.86 3.17 5.27
N ILE A 210 4.75 4.13 5.50
CA ILE A 210 5.47 4.27 6.78
C ILE A 210 4.89 5.33 7.72
N ASN A 211 3.73 5.92 7.38
CA ASN A 211 3.08 6.92 8.21
C ASN A 211 2.20 6.28 9.30
N GLY A 212 2.83 5.94 10.44
CA GLY A 212 2.19 5.35 11.61
C GLY A 212 2.87 4.06 12.08
N GLU A 213 2.25 3.33 13.01
CA GLU A 213 2.73 1.99 13.41
C GLU A 213 2.51 0.99 12.27
N LEU A 214 3.54 0.17 11.98
CA LEU A 214 3.48 -0.81 10.88
C LEU A 214 3.01 -2.17 11.39
N ASP A 215 2.17 -2.82 10.61
CA ASP A 215 1.66 -4.17 10.84
C ASP A 215 1.57 -4.90 9.51
N ASP A 216 2.62 -5.67 9.18
CA ASP A 216 2.81 -6.31 7.87
C ASP A 216 2.51 -5.33 6.70
N PRO A 217 3.26 -4.21 6.61
CA PRO A 217 2.97 -3.17 5.63
C PRO A 217 3.11 -3.69 4.19
N LYS A 218 2.37 -3.07 3.27
CA LYS A 218 2.39 -3.40 1.84
C LYS A 218 2.55 -2.18 0.95
N LEU A 219 3.29 -2.36 -0.13
CA LEU A 219 3.38 -1.43 -1.25
C LEU A 219 2.74 -2.09 -2.48
N GLU A 220 1.66 -1.50 -2.96
CA GLU A 220 0.92 -1.99 -4.12
C GLU A 220 1.37 -1.23 -5.37
N PHE A 221 1.46 -1.97 -6.47
CA PHE A 221 1.85 -1.49 -7.79
C PHE A 221 0.74 -1.81 -8.77
N TYR A 222 0.40 -0.86 -9.66
CA TYR A 222 -0.73 -1.00 -10.58
C TYR A 222 -0.29 -0.75 -12.02
N ASP A 223 -0.68 -1.66 -12.91
CA ASP A 223 -0.70 -1.40 -14.35
C ASP A 223 -2.07 -0.82 -14.73
N ILE A 224 -2.10 0.49 -14.97
CA ILE A 224 -3.34 1.21 -15.28
C ILE A 224 -3.60 1.35 -16.78
N SER A 225 -2.76 0.76 -17.65
CA SER A 225 -2.76 1.04 -19.09
C SER A 225 -4.11 0.85 -19.77
N ASN A 226 -4.87 -0.15 -19.32
CA ASN A 226 -6.09 -0.61 -19.99
C ASN A 226 -7.36 -0.39 -19.13
N THR A 227 -7.26 0.23 -17.96
CA THR A 227 -8.43 0.40 -17.08
C THR A 227 -9.12 1.72 -17.31
N ILE A 228 -10.44 1.66 -17.49
CA ILE A 228 -11.27 2.87 -17.58
C ILE A 228 -11.43 3.57 -16.23
N LEU A 229 -11.14 2.90 -15.10
CA LEU A 229 -11.27 3.48 -13.76
C LEU A 229 -10.23 4.58 -13.51
N PHE A 230 -9.13 4.58 -14.26
CA PHE A 230 -8.01 5.46 -14.01
C PHE A 230 -8.33 6.91 -14.38
N MET A 231 -8.00 7.83 -13.47
CA MET A 231 -8.05 9.25 -13.74
C MET A 231 -6.90 10.01 -13.06
N GLU A 232 -6.29 10.93 -13.80
CA GLU A 232 -5.44 11.95 -13.23
C GLU A 232 -6.21 13.26 -13.08
N PRO A 233 -6.25 13.84 -11.89
CA PRO A 233 -6.96 15.08 -11.69
C PRO A 233 -6.19 16.28 -12.25
N GLU A 234 -6.90 17.19 -12.92
CA GLU A 234 -6.34 18.49 -13.27
C GLU A 234 -5.84 19.26 -12.04
N LYS A 235 -4.69 19.90 -12.20
CA LYS A 235 -4.02 20.66 -11.17
C LYS A 235 -4.66 22.03 -11.06
N THR A 236 -5.11 22.39 -9.86
CA THR A 236 -5.70 23.68 -9.55
C THR A 236 -5.11 24.24 -8.26
N LYS A 237 -5.33 25.53 -7.99
CA LYS A 237 -4.92 26.13 -6.71
C LYS A 237 -5.67 25.55 -5.50
N LEU A 238 -6.78 24.85 -5.73
CA LEU A 238 -7.65 24.31 -4.70
C LEU A 238 -7.27 22.87 -4.28
N ASN A 239 -6.35 22.21 -4.99
CA ASN A 239 -5.98 20.82 -4.73
C ASN A 239 -4.47 20.60 -4.57
N ASN A 240 -3.76 21.54 -3.92
CA ASN A 240 -2.30 21.51 -3.78
C ASN A 240 -1.76 20.21 -3.16
N ARG A 241 -2.49 19.59 -2.21
CA ARG A 241 -2.15 18.26 -1.67
C ARG A 241 -2.04 17.19 -2.75
N ILE A 242 -2.97 17.16 -3.71
CA ILE A 242 -2.94 16.18 -4.81
C ILE A 242 -1.68 16.40 -5.67
N LEU A 243 -1.32 17.66 -5.92
CA LEU A 243 -0.10 18.01 -6.64
C LEU A 243 1.16 17.51 -5.91
N ALA A 244 1.28 17.79 -4.62
CA ALA A 244 2.42 17.38 -3.82
C ALA A 244 2.58 15.85 -3.77
N GLN A 245 1.45 15.14 -3.75
CA GLN A 245 1.39 13.68 -3.70
C GLN A 245 1.60 13.02 -5.07
N LYS A 246 1.68 13.80 -6.17
CA LYS A 246 1.54 13.29 -7.55
C LYS A 246 0.36 12.32 -7.67
N GLY A 247 -0.76 12.73 -7.08
CA GLY A 247 -1.93 11.88 -6.86
C GLY A 247 -2.71 11.65 -8.15
N ALA A 248 -3.17 10.41 -8.30
CA ALA A 248 -4.14 9.96 -9.28
C ALA A 248 -5.16 9.06 -8.57
N PHE A 249 -6.21 8.65 -9.28
CA PHE A 249 -7.28 7.87 -8.66
C PHE A 249 -7.75 6.71 -9.55
N LEU A 250 -8.22 5.65 -8.90
CA LEU A 250 -9.16 4.72 -9.50
C LEU A 250 -10.58 5.14 -9.06
N ASN A 251 -11.43 5.50 -10.01
CA ASN A 251 -12.80 5.92 -9.75
C ASN A 251 -13.75 4.72 -9.79
N PHE A 252 -14.17 4.24 -8.62
CA PHE A 252 -15.00 3.03 -8.52
C PHE A 252 -16.45 3.27 -8.96
N GLU A 253 -16.89 4.51 -9.16
CA GLU A 253 -18.19 4.76 -9.81
C GLU A 253 -18.19 4.22 -11.25
N MET A 254 -17.03 4.17 -11.91
CA MET A 254 -16.88 3.68 -13.29
C MET A 254 -17.08 2.16 -13.42
N LEU A 255 -17.21 1.45 -12.31
CA LEU A 255 -17.58 0.03 -12.30
C LEU A 255 -18.98 -0.22 -12.88
N LEU A 256 -19.86 0.79 -12.85
CA LEU A 256 -21.21 0.72 -13.42
C LEU A 256 -21.27 1.11 -14.90
N SER A 257 -20.15 1.59 -15.46
CA SER A 257 -20.07 1.97 -16.87
C SER A 257 -20.39 0.81 -17.79
N LYS A 258 -21.15 1.07 -18.86
CA LYS A 258 -21.47 0.08 -19.89
C LYS A 258 -20.30 -0.09 -20.85
N VAL A 259 -19.69 -1.28 -20.83
CA VAL A 259 -18.58 -1.65 -21.73
C VAL A 259 -19.08 -2.32 -23.01
N GLU A 260 -20.27 -2.93 -22.95
CA GLU A 260 -21.01 -3.44 -24.10
C GLU A 260 -22.51 -3.12 -23.94
N LYS A 261 -23.29 -3.34 -25.00
CA LYS A 261 -24.74 -3.13 -24.99
C LYS A 261 -25.38 -3.94 -23.84
N ASN A 262 -25.94 -3.23 -22.87
CA ASN A 262 -26.52 -3.75 -21.62
C ASN A 262 -25.55 -4.36 -20.59
N THR A 263 -24.24 -4.45 -20.85
CA THR A 263 -23.28 -5.09 -19.93
C THR A 263 -22.41 -4.05 -19.23
N SER A 264 -22.44 -4.02 -17.89
CA SER A 264 -21.56 -3.14 -17.11
C SER A 264 -20.17 -3.76 -16.91
N LEU A 265 -19.19 -2.94 -16.53
CA LEU A 265 -17.86 -3.43 -16.19
C LEU A 265 -17.91 -4.46 -15.03
N ILE A 266 -18.77 -4.26 -14.04
CA ILE A 266 -19.02 -5.26 -12.98
C ILE A 266 -19.48 -6.60 -13.57
N ASP A 267 -20.36 -6.58 -14.58
CA ASP A 267 -20.87 -7.81 -15.18
C ASP A 267 -19.76 -8.57 -15.93
N GLU A 268 -18.85 -7.85 -16.60
CA GLU A 268 -17.66 -8.44 -17.22
C GLU A 268 -16.70 -9.01 -16.17
N LEU A 269 -16.38 -8.26 -15.11
CA LEU A 269 -15.45 -8.68 -14.06
C LEU A 269 -15.93 -9.92 -13.28
N LYS A 270 -17.24 -10.20 -13.29
CA LYS A 270 -17.82 -11.40 -12.67
C LYS A 270 -17.69 -12.65 -13.55
N LYS A 271 -17.33 -12.53 -14.84
CA LYS A 271 -17.15 -13.69 -15.72
C LYS A 271 -15.87 -14.45 -15.35
N GLU A 272 -15.89 -15.78 -15.47
CA GLU A 272 -14.73 -16.63 -15.13
C GLU A 272 -13.50 -16.36 -16.01
N ASN A 273 -13.73 -15.97 -17.27
CA ASN A 273 -12.71 -15.69 -18.28
C ASN A 273 -12.45 -14.19 -18.47
N ASN A 274 -12.76 -13.37 -17.47
CA ASN A 274 -12.62 -11.93 -17.59
C ASN A 274 -11.14 -11.51 -17.73
N THR A 275 -10.88 -10.53 -18.58
CA THR A 275 -9.56 -9.97 -18.86
C THR A 275 -9.46 -8.50 -18.46
N MET A 276 -10.50 -7.97 -17.80
CA MET A 276 -10.63 -6.56 -17.42
C MET A 276 -10.11 -6.26 -16.01
N GLN A 277 -9.63 -7.27 -15.27
CA GLN A 277 -9.00 -7.03 -13.97
C GLN A 277 -7.79 -6.13 -14.13
N ILE A 278 -7.56 -5.27 -13.15
CA ILE A 278 -6.38 -4.41 -13.10
C ILE A 278 -5.21 -5.27 -12.59
N PRO A 279 -4.11 -5.43 -13.36
CA PRO A 279 -2.94 -6.13 -12.87
C PRO A 279 -2.35 -5.37 -11.69
N ARG A 280 -2.16 -6.08 -10.57
CA ARG A 280 -1.64 -5.54 -9.31
C ARG A 280 -0.48 -6.41 -8.82
N VAL A 281 0.61 -5.79 -8.41
CA VAL A 281 1.65 -6.45 -7.62
C VAL A 281 1.57 -5.92 -6.19
N ALA A 282 1.40 -6.80 -5.20
CA ALA A 282 1.39 -6.45 -3.78
C ALA A 282 2.72 -6.88 -3.15
N LEU A 283 3.61 -5.92 -2.88
CA LEU A 283 4.87 -6.16 -2.18
C LEU A 283 4.65 -6.03 -0.66
N GLU A 284 4.63 -7.16 0.03
CA GLU A 284 4.38 -7.26 1.47
C GLU A 284 5.68 -7.46 2.23
N ILE A 285 5.82 -6.80 3.38
CA ILE A 285 6.93 -7.01 4.31
C ILE A 285 6.37 -7.77 5.50
N LYS A 286 6.79 -9.02 5.69
CA LYS A 286 6.28 -9.90 6.75
C LYS A 286 7.33 -10.24 7.78
N TYR A 287 6.91 -10.26 9.04
CA TYR A 287 7.71 -10.82 10.12
C TYR A 287 7.51 -12.34 10.21
N LEU A 288 8.60 -13.09 10.05
CA LEU A 288 8.60 -14.55 10.08
C LEU A 288 8.82 -15.03 11.51
N GLU A 289 7.72 -15.21 12.25
CA GLU A 289 7.75 -15.55 13.68
C GLU A 289 8.40 -16.91 13.94
N GLU A 290 8.04 -17.93 13.16
CA GLU A 290 8.56 -19.29 13.32
C GLU A 290 10.05 -19.36 13.03
N ASP A 291 10.49 -18.71 11.95
CA ASP A 291 11.90 -18.65 11.59
C ASP A 291 12.71 -17.85 12.62
N THR A 292 12.13 -16.80 13.20
CA THR A 292 12.78 -16.05 14.28
C THR A 292 12.96 -16.88 15.55
N LYS A 293 11.98 -17.70 15.91
CA LYS A 293 12.10 -18.64 17.03
C LYS A 293 13.21 -19.66 16.74
N ALA A 294 13.20 -20.26 15.55
CA ALA A 294 14.19 -21.24 15.15
C ALA A 294 15.61 -20.66 15.17
N GLU A 295 15.79 -19.44 14.68
CA GLU A 295 17.10 -18.77 14.67
C GLU A 295 17.59 -18.46 16.09
N SER A 296 16.70 -17.95 16.93
CA SER A 296 17.01 -17.68 18.34
C SER A 296 17.39 -18.94 19.11
N GLU A 297 16.74 -20.08 18.82
CA GLU A 297 17.09 -21.37 19.42
C GLU A 297 18.47 -21.87 18.95
N LYS A 298 18.85 -21.64 17.69
CA LYS A 298 20.20 -21.97 17.19
C LYS A 298 21.25 -21.15 17.90
N GLU A 299 21.05 -19.84 18.02
CA GLU A 299 21.95 -18.94 18.75
C GLU A 299 22.10 -19.37 20.21
N ALA A 300 20.99 -19.67 20.89
CA ALA A 300 21.02 -20.16 22.27
C ALA A 300 21.82 -21.48 22.41
N LYS A 301 21.70 -22.40 21.45
CA LYS A 301 22.47 -23.65 21.43
C LYS A 301 23.97 -23.42 21.17
N ILE A 302 24.31 -22.46 20.32
CA ILE A 302 25.72 -22.08 20.04
C ILE A 302 26.33 -21.44 21.28
N ASN A 303 25.64 -20.48 21.90
CA ASN A 303 26.11 -19.83 23.13
C ASN A 303 26.29 -20.85 24.26
N LYS A 304 25.34 -21.77 24.43
CA LYS A 304 25.45 -22.85 25.43
C LYS A 304 26.62 -23.82 25.17
N LYS A 305 27.07 -23.98 23.92
CA LYS A 305 28.27 -24.77 23.58
C LYS A 305 29.58 -24.01 23.84
N LEU A 306 29.53 -22.68 23.95
CA LEU A 306 30.68 -21.81 24.26
C LEU A 306 30.88 -21.61 25.78
N GLU A 307 29.97 -22.12 26.62
CA GLU A 307 30.00 -21.97 28.08
C GLU A 307 30.74 -23.13 28.77
N GLU A 308 32.01 -22.91 29.11
CA GLU A 308 32.70 -23.57 30.22
C GLU A 308 32.72 -22.71 31.51
N ASN A 309 31.93 -21.62 31.59
CA ASN A 309 32.01 -20.64 32.70
C ASN A 309 30.67 -20.43 33.43
N GLU A 310 30.68 -20.53 34.78
CA GLU A 310 29.50 -20.52 35.67
C GLU A 310 28.70 -19.19 35.66
N GLU A 311 29.33 -18.05 35.33
CA GLU A 311 28.65 -16.74 35.27
C GLU A 311 27.69 -16.61 34.07
N ALA A 312 27.89 -17.40 33.01
CA ALA A 312 27.08 -17.34 31.79
C ALA A 312 25.69 -18.01 31.95
N LYS A 313 25.55 -18.94 32.91
CA LYS A 313 24.28 -19.60 33.25
C LYS A 313 23.16 -18.62 33.64
N GLN A 314 23.50 -17.47 34.23
CA GLN A 314 22.51 -16.45 34.59
C GLN A 314 22.02 -15.65 33.35
N LEU A 315 22.85 -15.49 32.32
CA LEU A 315 22.48 -14.88 31.05
C LEU A 315 21.59 -15.81 30.20
N VAL A 316 21.84 -17.12 30.21
CA VAL A 316 21.02 -18.10 29.45
C VAL A 316 19.58 -18.17 29.97
N ASN A 317 19.36 -18.00 31.26
CA ASN A 317 18.01 -18.03 31.85
C ASN A 317 17.15 -16.80 31.47
N SER A 318 17.74 -15.69 31.03
CA SER A 318 16.99 -14.53 30.51
C SER A 318 16.69 -14.63 29.01
N VAL A 319 17.36 -15.52 28.28
CA VAL A 319 17.15 -15.77 26.83
C VAL A 319 15.86 -16.57 26.56
N GLY A 320 15.34 -17.29 27.56
CA GLY A 320 14.23 -18.23 27.42
C GLY A 320 12.83 -17.64 27.14
N ASN A 321 12.63 -16.33 27.28
CA ASN A 321 11.34 -15.68 27.03
C ASN A 321 11.47 -14.61 25.93
N LEU A 322 11.62 -15.03 24.68
CA LEU A 322 11.42 -14.14 23.53
C LEU A 322 9.95 -13.71 23.48
N ASN A 323 9.70 -12.47 23.89
CA ASN A 323 8.44 -11.81 23.61
C ASN A 323 8.39 -11.48 22.10
N ILE A 324 7.75 -12.36 21.34
CA ILE A 324 7.62 -12.27 19.87
C ILE A 324 6.94 -10.97 19.47
N ASP A 325 5.89 -10.55 20.16
CA ASP A 325 5.15 -9.31 19.85
C ASP A 325 6.05 -8.08 20.03
N SER A 326 6.82 -8.04 21.12
CA SER A 326 7.79 -6.97 21.35
C SER A 326 8.91 -6.99 20.31
N ASN A 327 9.35 -8.17 19.86
CA ASN A 327 10.37 -8.30 18.83
C ASN A 327 9.85 -7.82 17.46
N ARG A 328 8.68 -8.30 17.04
CA ARG A 328 7.97 -7.86 15.83
C ARG A 328 7.84 -6.34 15.77
N LYS A 329 7.35 -5.72 16.85
CA LYS A 329 7.23 -4.26 16.97
C LYS A 329 8.58 -3.56 16.82
N ASN A 330 9.61 -4.06 17.51
CA ASN A 330 10.96 -3.54 17.42
C ASN A 330 11.54 -3.62 15.99
N VAL A 331 11.34 -4.74 15.30
CA VAL A 331 11.76 -4.95 13.91
C VAL A 331 11.10 -3.94 12.99
N PHE A 332 9.77 -3.81 13.06
CA PHE A 332 9.06 -2.86 12.21
C PHE A 332 9.39 -1.39 12.52
N GLN A 333 9.68 -1.05 13.78
CA GLN A 333 10.22 0.28 14.12
C GLN A 333 11.60 0.53 13.49
N ASP A 334 12.49 -0.47 13.46
CA ASP A 334 13.79 -0.36 12.78
C ASP A 334 13.63 -0.21 11.26
N VAL A 335 12.75 -1.01 10.64
CA VAL A 335 12.38 -0.89 9.22
C VAL A 335 11.85 0.52 8.92
N GLN A 336 10.89 1.00 9.72
CA GLN A 336 10.32 2.33 9.56
C GLN A 336 11.39 3.43 9.62
N LYS A 337 12.27 3.36 10.64
CA LYS A 337 13.35 4.34 10.82
C LYS A 337 14.30 4.34 9.63
N LYS A 338 14.72 3.16 9.16
CA LYS A 338 15.65 3.03 8.01
C LYS A 338 15.01 3.52 6.71
N LEU A 339 13.74 3.20 6.47
CA LEU A 339 13.00 3.69 5.31
C LEU A 339 12.87 5.23 5.36
N ARG A 340 12.53 5.82 6.52
CA ARG A 340 12.48 7.28 6.69
C ARG A 340 13.83 7.94 6.40
N THR A 341 14.92 7.40 6.96
CA THR A 341 16.27 7.91 6.69
C THR A 341 16.59 7.88 5.20
N LYS A 342 16.29 6.77 4.51
CA LYS A 342 16.53 6.65 3.08
C LYS A 342 15.69 7.62 2.27
N LEU A 343 14.39 7.73 2.53
CA LEU A 343 13.54 8.70 1.84
C LEU A 343 14.02 10.14 2.03
N ALA A 344 14.51 10.50 3.22
CA ALA A 344 15.11 11.81 3.49
C ALA A 344 16.40 12.05 2.68
N GLU A 345 17.24 11.02 2.44
CA GLU A 345 18.40 11.12 1.53
C GLU A 345 17.95 11.50 0.10
N PHE A 346 16.80 10.98 -0.35
CA PHE A 346 16.17 11.32 -1.63
C PHE A 346 15.30 12.59 -1.60
N LYS A 347 15.34 13.37 -0.51
CA LYS A 347 14.55 14.61 -0.32
C LYS A 347 13.03 14.40 -0.30
N TYR A 348 12.58 13.26 0.22
CA TYR A 348 11.16 12.99 0.47
C TYR A 348 10.88 13.08 1.97
N PHE A 349 10.07 14.06 2.37
CA PHE A 349 9.64 14.26 3.76
C PHE A 349 8.12 14.11 3.88
N GLU A 350 7.66 13.63 5.03
CA GLU A 350 6.22 13.46 5.30
C GLU A 350 5.47 14.80 5.27
N ASP A 351 6.11 15.86 5.76
CA ASP A 351 5.55 17.22 5.79
C ASP A 351 5.22 17.74 4.37
N ASP A 352 5.96 17.28 3.35
CA ASP A 352 5.77 17.73 1.96
C ASP A 352 4.47 17.18 1.36
N LEU A 353 3.90 16.12 1.92
CA LEU A 353 2.66 15.52 1.44
C LEU A 353 1.42 16.37 1.76
N PHE A 354 1.55 17.35 2.66
CA PHE A 354 0.45 18.13 3.21
C PHE A 354 0.76 19.62 3.13
N PRO A 355 0.80 20.19 1.92
CA PRO A 355 1.18 21.59 1.70
C PRO A 355 0.12 22.58 2.20
N ASP A 356 -1.12 22.14 2.41
CA ASP A 356 -2.18 23.01 2.91
C ASP A 356 -1.93 23.35 4.37
N PHE A 357 -2.04 24.64 4.70
CA PHE A 357 -1.67 25.17 6.00
C PHE A 357 -2.33 24.42 7.17
N GLU A 358 -3.63 24.11 7.06
CA GLU A 358 -4.36 23.40 8.11
C GLU A 358 -3.85 21.95 8.28
N ASP A 359 -3.61 21.23 7.18
CA ASP A 359 -3.11 19.86 7.22
C ASP A 359 -1.66 19.80 7.70
N PHE A 360 -0.83 20.74 7.28
CA PHE A 360 0.53 20.93 7.79
C PHE A 360 0.52 21.12 9.31
N LEU A 361 -0.33 22.02 9.83
CA LEU A 361 -0.46 22.24 11.27
C LEU A 361 -0.97 20.99 12.00
N LYS A 362 -2.02 20.34 11.49
CA LYS A 362 -2.54 19.08 12.06
C LYS A 362 -1.46 18.01 12.15
N ASN A 363 -0.63 17.85 11.11
CA ASN A 363 0.45 16.87 11.12
C ASN A 363 1.59 17.25 12.05
N ARG A 364 1.99 18.53 12.10
CA ARG A 364 2.95 19.02 13.10
C ARG A 364 2.48 18.72 14.52
N MET A 365 1.20 18.92 14.83
CA MET A 365 0.65 18.62 16.16
C MET A 365 0.65 17.12 16.49
N LYS A 366 0.46 16.22 15.50
CA LYS A 366 0.51 14.77 15.73
C LYS A 366 1.89 14.29 16.21
N LEU A 367 2.97 15.00 15.89
CA LEU A 367 4.33 14.68 16.34
C LEU A 367 4.54 14.92 17.85
N PHE A 368 3.63 15.64 18.50
CA PHE A 368 3.71 15.99 19.93
C PHE A 368 2.64 15.32 20.78
N LYS A 369 1.94 14.30 20.27
CA LYS A 369 0.98 13.54 21.10
C LYS A 369 1.75 12.62 22.06
N GLU A 370 1.46 12.79 23.35
CA GLU A 370 1.91 11.94 24.47
C GLU A 370 1.50 10.48 24.31
#